data_AF-A0A8T2KK77-F1
#
_entry.id   AF-A0A8T2KK77-F1
#
_cell.length_a   1.000
_cell.length_b   1.000
_cell.length_c   1.000
_cell.angle_alpha   90.00
_cell.angle_beta   90.00
_cell.angle_gamma   90.00
#
_symmetry.space_group_name_H-M   'P 1'
#
loop_
_entity.id
_entity.type
_entity.pdbx_description
1 polymer ?
#
loop_
_entity_poly.entity_id
_entity_poly.type
_entity_poly.pdbx_seq_one_letter_code
_entity_poly.pdbx_strand_id
1 'polypeptide(L)'
;MCFAGWRCLHWCRNLGRRTLLCLVFALVIATFVLTSYVLSGGKQDHTFHFFPSKLKEPNLSFKKSQEYKQDKTDQTIMTNITTPHLQTSSSGHGLLWVSRRIPDIEDLRQFEPHIFSIIPQEFLQFSRNPCWYQEYKGERDPYSNNAYLLYAKRFRTIFEEMRQSFWKRLQAIGGHHYRLRCLPYFYIIGQPKCGTTDLYNRLLVHPSVRFSAIKEPQWWTRKRVGILRQKETPKSRFPLENYLDLFDLAAQEIQGLHSEMKRKEDGNIDSPIIGEASASTMWDNDAWIYIYDNVTNTEPPHLTLDFIHVLQPNAKFIVMLRDPVERLYSDYLYFSVANKSVEDFHDKVNDSVQMFESCLRTSPLRSCVYNTTLNNLLPLLSTWELTSAKSVKYFTM
;
A
#
# COMPACT_ATOMS: atom_id res chain seq x y z
N MET A 1 -4.59 2.22 -74.26
CA MET A 1 -4.37 2.09 -72.81
C MET A 1 -5.71 2.29 -72.10
N CYS A 2 -5.92 1.58 -70.99
CA CYS A 2 -7.14 1.44 -70.18
C CYS A 2 -7.97 0.17 -70.46
N PHE A 3 -7.76 -0.83 -69.60
CA PHE A 3 -8.63 -1.98 -69.36
C PHE A 3 -9.04 -1.97 -67.88
N ALA A 4 -10.21 -2.59 -67.62
CA ALA A 4 -10.74 -3.05 -66.34
C ALA A 4 -11.53 -2.06 -65.47
N GLY A 5 -12.74 -1.74 -65.95
CA GLY A 5 -13.92 -1.79 -65.08
C GLY A 5 -14.34 -3.26 -64.87
N TRP A 6 -14.89 -3.56 -63.69
CA TRP A 6 -15.42 -4.84 -63.16
C TRP A 6 -14.61 -5.50 -62.04
N ARG A 7 -14.61 -4.87 -60.85
CA ARG A 7 -14.34 -5.57 -59.57
C ARG A 7 -15.12 -4.91 -58.42
N CYS A 8 -16.45 -5.01 -58.43
CA CYS A 8 -17.24 -4.70 -57.23
C CYS A 8 -18.48 -5.58 -56.98
N LEU A 9 -18.79 -6.55 -57.86
CA LEU A 9 -20.02 -7.35 -57.74
C LEU A 9 -19.81 -8.87 -57.53
N HIS A 10 -18.60 -9.32 -57.14
CA HIS A 10 -18.30 -10.76 -56.99
C HIS A 10 -17.96 -11.22 -55.56
N TRP A 11 -18.18 -10.39 -54.54
CA TRP A 11 -17.90 -10.74 -53.14
C TRP A 11 -19.14 -11.21 -52.35
N CYS A 12 -20.13 -11.81 -53.01
CA CYS A 12 -21.31 -12.39 -52.33
C CYS A 12 -21.77 -13.74 -52.88
N ARG A 13 -20.87 -14.56 -53.45
CA ARG A 13 -21.19 -15.95 -53.83
C ARG A 13 -20.13 -16.90 -53.29
N ASN A 14 -20.24 -17.23 -52.00
CA ASN A 14 -19.69 -18.41 -51.29
C ASN A 14 -19.32 -18.08 -49.83
N LEU A 15 -20.17 -17.36 -49.10
CA LEU A 15 -20.10 -17.40 -47.63
C LEU A 15 -20.87 -18.65 -47.16
N GLY A 16 -20.13 -19.65 -46.67
CA GLY A 16 -20.74 -20.86 -46.13
C GLY A 16 -21.72 -20.54 -45.00
N ARG A 17 -22.78 -21.34 -44.85
CA ARG A 17 -23.86 -21.16 -43.86
C ARG A 17 -23.34 -20.92 -42.43
N ARG A 18 -22.20 -21.51 -42.06
CA ARG A 18 -21.51 -21.29 -40.78
C ARG A 18 -20.93 -19.88 -40.63
N THR A 19 -20.33 -19.32 -41.67
CA THR A 19 -19.79 -17.96 -41.67
C THR A 19 -20.90 -16.93 -41.57
N LEU A 20 -22.03 -17.17 -42.25
CA LEU A 20 -23.22 -16.32 -42.14
C LEU A 20 -23.80 -16.36 -40.72
N LEU A 21 -23.89 -17.55 -40.11
CA LEU A 21 -24.32 -17.72 -38.72
C LEU A 21 -23.40 -16.99 -37.73
N CYS A 22 -22.08 -17.06 -37.91
CA CYS A 22 -21.13 -16.34 -37.06
C CYS A 22 -21.26 -14.82 -37.20
N LEU A 23 -21.48 -14.30 -38.41
CA LEU A 23 -21.67 -12.87 -38.64
C LEU A 23 -22.98 -12.36 -38.03
N VAL A 24 -24.07 -13.14 -38.17
CA VAL A 24 -25.36 -12.83 -37.52
C VAL A 24 -25.22 -12.85 -36.01
N PHE A 25 -24.53 -13.85 -35.45
CA PHE A 25 -24.29 -13.94 -34.01
C PHE A 25 -23.44 -12.77 -33.49
N ALA A 26 -22.40 -12.37 -34.23
CA ALA A 26 -21.58 -11.21 -33.91
C ALA A 26 -22.38 -9.90 -33.96
N LEU A 27 -23.26 -9.74 -34.96
CA LEU A 27 -24.17 -8.60 -35.06
C LEU A 27 -25.16 -8.55 -33.88
N VAL A 28 -25.70 -9.70 -33.47
CA VAL A 28 -26.60 -9.79 -32.31
C VAL A 28 -25.87 -9.43 -31.02
N ILE A 29 -24.64 -9.89 -30.80
CA ILE A 29 -23.85 -9.48 -29.63
C ILE A 29 -23.56 -7.98 -29.67
N ALA A 30 -23.16 -7.44 -30.83
CA ALA A 30 -22.88 -6.02 -30.98
C ALA A 30 -24.12 -5.15 -30.70
N THR A 31 -25.32 -5.59 -31.12
CA THR A 31 -26.56 -4.88 -30.80
C THR A 31 -26.91 -5.00 -29.33
N PHE A 32 -26.68 -6.13 -28.65
CA PHE A 32 -26.86 -6.25 -27.20
C PHE A 32 -25.89 -5.34 -26.42
N VAL A 33 -24.63 -5.26 -26.85
CA VAL A 33 -23.64 -4.34 -26.25
C VAL A 33 -24.07 -2.89 -26.47
N LEU A 34 -24.45 -2.50 -27.68
CA LEU A 34 -24.88 -1.14 -27.99
C LEU A 34 -26.17 -0.76 -27.25
N THR A 35 -27.15 -1.66 -27.17
CA THR A 35 -28.40 -1.43 -26.44
C THR A 35 -28.18 -1.37 -24.94
N SER A 36 -27.31 -2.21 -24.35
CA SER A 36 -26.94 -2.09 -22.94
C SER A 36 -26.24 -0.75 -22.63
N TYR A 37 -25.45 -0.24 -23.57
CA TYR A 37 -24.78 1.06 -23.44
C TYR A 37 -25.77 2.23 -23.54
N VAL A 38 -26.71 2.16 -24.49
CA VAL A 38 -27.76 3.17 -24.67
C VAL A 38 -28.77 3.14 -23.52
N LEU A 39 -29.15 1.96 -23.03
CA LEU A 39 -30.05 1.79 -21.88
C LEU A 39 -29.36 2.18 -20.55
N SER A 40 -28.03 2.03 -20.44
CA SER A 40 -27.27 2.56 -19.30
C SER A 40 -26.98 4.05 -19.40
N GLY A 41 -27.11 4.66 -20.58
CA GLY A 41 -26.89 6.09 -20.83
C GLY A 41 -28.00 7.03 -20.34
N GLY A 42 -29.06 6.49 -19.72
CA GLY A 42 -30.23 7.23 -19.23
C GLY A 42 -30.21 7.59 -17.74
N LYS A 43 -29.03 7.67 -17.10
CA LYS A 43 -28.86 8.27 -15.77
C LYS A 43 -27.63 9.18 -15.78
N GLN A 44 -27.82 10.40 -16.27
CA GLN A 44 -26.92 11.51 -15.96
C GLN A 44 -27.21 11.97 -14.53
N ASP A 45 -26.39 11.51 -13.59
CA ASP A 45 -25.80 12.35 -12.55
C ASP A 45 -24.59 11.59 -11.98
N HIS A 46 -23.46 12.29 -11.87
CA HIS A 46 -22.12 11.80 -11.50
C HIS A 46 -21.23 11.27 -12.64
N THR A 47 -21.13 11.99 -13.76
CA THR A 47 -19.93 11.90 -14.60
C THR A 47 -18.79 12.68 -13.96
N PHE A 48 -17.77 11.97 -13.49
CA PHE A 48 -16.46 12.54 -13.18
C PHE A 48 -15.95 13.33 -14.41
N HIS A 49 -15.78 14.63 -14.25
CA HIS A 49 -15.11 15.44 -15.27
C HIS A 49 -13.62 15.06 -15.29
N PHE A 50 -13.17 14.45 -16.39
CA PHE A 50 -11.76 14.46 -16.77
C PHE A 50 -11.33 15.91 -16.97
N PHE A 51 -10.42 16.41 -16.15
CA PHE A 51 -9.79 17.70 -16.37
C PHE A 51 -8.90 17.62 -17.63
N PRO A 52 -9.14 18.45 -18.66
CA PRO A 52 -8.25 18.48 -19.81
C PRO A 52 -6.91 19.11 -19.43
N SER A 53 -5.83 18.44 -19.79
CA SER A 53 -4.46 18.90 -19.71
C SER A 53 -4.21 20.03 -20.72
N LYS A 54 -4.68 21.24 -20.41
CA LYS A 54 -4.18 22.54 -20.91
C LYS A 54 -5.08 23.65 -20.37
N LEU A 55 -4.59 24.37 -19.38
CA LEU A 55 -5.11 25.69 -19.05
C LEU A 55 -4.05 26.74 -19.44
N LYS A 56 -4.40 27.51 -20.48
CA LYS A 56 -3.83 28.84 -20.74
C LYS A 56 -4.01 29.69 -19.48
N GLU A 57 -2.99 30.43 -19.11
CA GLU A 57 -3.08 31.47 -18.08
C GLU A 57 -4.22 32.45 -18.38
N PRO A 58 -5.12 32.71 -17.42
CA PRO A 58 -5.93 33.91 -17.44
C PRO A 58 -5.31 34.95 -16.50
N ASN A 59 -4.91 36.07 -17.08
CA ASN A 59 -4.76 37.34 -16.38
C ASN A 59 -6.06 37.65 -15.63
N LEU A 60 -6.05 37.60 -14.30
CA LEU A 60 -7.13 38.14 -13.49
C LEU A 60 -6.58 39.01 -12.37
N SER A 61 -6.81 40.31 -12.53
CA SER A 61 -6.50 41.39 -11.60
C SER A 61 -7.08 41.12 -10.21
N PHE A 62 -6.20 41.09 -9.22
CA PHE A 62 -6.55 40.98 -7.81
C PHE A 62 -7.13 42.31 -7.31
N LYS A 63 -8.44 42.38 -7.07
CA LYS A 63 -9.06 43.49 -6.32
C LYS A 63 -8.93 43.19 -4.82
N LYS A 64 -8.31 44.13 -4.13
CA LYS A 64 -7.96 44.13 -2.71
C LYS A 64 -9.19 44.49 -1.85
N SER A 65 -9.56 43.61 -0.94
CA SER A 65 -10.43 43.86 0.24
C SER A 65 -10.47 42.56 1.05
N GLN A 66 -10.27 42.47 2.36
CA GLN A 66 -10.02 43.40 3.45
C GLN A 66 -9.21 42.61 4.50
N GLU A 67 -8.44 43.31 5.31
CA GLU A 67 -7.60 42.79 6.39
C GLU A 67 -8.37 41.93 7.39
N TYR A 68 -7.92 40.69 7.61
CA TYR A 68 -8.21 39.96 8.84
C TYR A 68 -6.92 39.87 9.65
N LYS A 69 -6.96 40.40 10.87
CA LYS A 69 -5.83 40.55 11.78
C LYS A 69 -5.19 39.20 12.08
N GLN A 70 -3.88 39.17 11.91
CA GLN A 70 -2.99 38.09 12.32
C GLN A 70 -2.88 38.10 13.84
N ASP A 71 -3.51 37.13 14.50
CA ASP A 71 -3.29 36.89 15.92
C ASP A 71 -2.14 35.88 16.10
N LYS A 72 -1.16 36.29 16.89
CA LYS A 72 0.07 35.55 17.16
C LYS A 72 -0.20 34.53 18.27
N THR A 73 -0.57 33.31 17.89
CA THR A 73 -0.49 32.14 18.78
C THR A 73 -0.06 30.90 17.98
N ASP A 74 1.10 30.98 17.33
CA ASP A 74 1.89 29.80 17.02
C ASP A 74 2.63 29.36 18.28
N GLN A 75 2.27 28.17 18.81
CA GLN A 75 3.14 27.20 19.54
C GLN A 75 2.40 26.29 20.55
N THR A 76 1.07 26.35 20.69
CA THR A 76 0.37 25.52 21.71
C THR A 76 -0.85 24.77 21.18
N ILE A 77 -0.72 24.08 20.04
CA ILE A 77 -1.75 23.14 19.55
C ILE A 77 -1.07 21.79 19.27
N MET A 78 -0.42 21.21 20.27
CA MET A 78 0.11 19.84 20.19
C MET A 78 0.02 19.10 21.53
N THR A 79 -1.07 19.27 22.28
CA THR A 79 -1.31 18.56 23.55
C THR A 79 -2.73 18.08 23.82
N ASN A 80 -3.71 18.32 22.95
CA ASN A 80 -5.09 17.86 23.16
C ASN A 80 -5.57 16.88 22.08
N ILE A 81 -4.82 15.80 21.83
CA ILE A 81 -5.45 14.57 21.33
C ILE A 81 -6.08 13.91 22.55
N THR A 82 -7.29 14.37 22.89
CA THR A 82 -8.15 13.68 23.84
C THR A 82 -8.31 12.26 23.32
N THR A 83 -7.91 11.27 24.12
CA THR A 83 -8.21 9.86 23.87
C THR A 83 -9.70 9.76 23.55
N PRO A 84 -10.11 9.12 22.44
CA PRO A 84 -11.52 8.97 22.15
C PRO A 84 -12.14 8.15 23.29
N HIS A 85 -12.88 8.82 24.16
CA HIS A 85 -13.78 8.18 25.10
C HIS A 85 -14.83 7.47 24.26
N LEU A 86 -14.69 6.16 24.10
CA LEU A 86 -15.76 5.28 23.67
C LEU A 86 -16.87 5.42 24.71
N GLN A 87 -17.86 6.28 24.46
CA GLN A 87 -19.09 6.30 25.24
C GLN A 87 -19.90 5.06 24.86
N THR A 88 -19.52 3.92 25.41
CA THR A 88 -20.44 2.78 25.50
C THR A 88 -21.39 3.08 26.64
N SER A 89 -22.61 3.51 26.29
CA SER A 89 -23.75 3.47 27.20
C SER A 89 -24.15 2.01 27.43
N SER A 90 -23.32 1.26 28.14
CA SER A 90 -23.71 0.01 28.79
C SER A 90 -22.94 -0.11 30.10
N SER A 91 -23.71 -0.27 31.18
CA SER A 91 -23.20 -0.39 32.54
C SER A 91 -22.28 -1.61 32.65
N GLY A 92 -20.97 -1.37 32.88
CA GLY A 92 -20.02 -2.42 33.27
C GLY A 92 -18.60 -2.20 32.74
N HIS A 93 -17.72 -1.69 33.60
CA HIS A 93 -16.26 -1.58 33.45
C HIS A 93 -15.75 -0.74 32.26
N GLY A 94 -15.24 0.47 32.57
CA GLY A 94 -14.47 1.25 31.61
C GLY A 94 -13.29 0.45 31.05
N LEU A 95 -13.13 0.45 29.72
CA LEU A 95 -12.04 -0.21 29.01
C LEU A 95 -10.68 0.25 29.58
N LEU A 96 -10.03 -0.60 30.38
CA LEU A 96 -8.71 -0.32 30.92
C LEU A 96 -7.66 -0.44 29.80
N TRP A 97 -7.16 0.70 29.33
CA TRP A 97 -6.11 0.77 28.30
C TRP A 97 -4.72 0.50 28.88
N VAL A 98 -4.37 -0.78 29.07
CA VAL A 98 -3.00 -1.15 29.46
C VAL A 98 -2.05 -0.80 28.32
N SER A 99 -0.95 -0.08 28.63
CA SER A 99 0.11 0.19 27.67
C SER A 99 0.84 -1.09 27.31
N ARG A 100 1.03 -1.31 26.01
CA ARG A 100 1.93 -2.33 25.50
C ARG A 100 3.36 -2.02 25.99
N ARG A 101 4.09 -3.03 26.43
CA ARG A 101 5.54 -2.93 26.63
C ARG A 101 6.22 -2.86 25.26
N ILE A 102 7.02 -1.82 25.03
CA ILE A 102 7.88 -1.76 23.85
C ILE A 102 9.00 -2.79 24.04
N PRO A 103 9.23 -3.67 23.06
CA PRO A 103 10.27 -4.69 23.16
C PRO A 103 11.67 -4.06 23.14
N ASP A 104 12.63 -4.76 23.75
CA ASP A 104 14.04 -4.37 23.63
C ASP A 104 14.51 -4.61 22.18
N ILE A 105 15.47 -3.81 21.72
CA ILE A 105 16.15 -4.00 20.44
C ILE A 105 16.77 -5.40 20.38
N GLU A 106 17.30 -5.91 21.49
CA GLU A 106 17.91 -7.24 21.53
C GLU A 106 16.86 -8.35 21.34
N ASP A 107 15.65 -8.19 21.89
CA ASP A 107 14.54 -9.13 21.67
C ASP A 107 14.19 -9.20 20.18
N LEU A 108 14.10 -8.03 19.52
CA LEU A 108 13.81 -7.93 18.09
C LEU A 108 14.94 -8.54 17.23
N ARG A 109 16.19 -8.34 17.63
CA ARG A 109 17.37 -8.88 16.93
C ARG A 109 17.46 -10.39 17.05
N GLN A 110 17.19 -10.94 18.22
CA GLN A 110 17.12 -12.38 18.42
C GLN A 110 16.00 -13.00 17.56
N PHE A 111 14.89 -12.28 17.41
CA PHE A 111 13.74 -12.76 16.66
C PHE A 111 13.93 -12.72 15.14
N GLU A 112 14.48 -11.64 14.60
CA GLU A 112 14.68 -11.46 13.15
C GLU A 112 16.15 -11.16 12.81
N PRO A 113 17.10 -12.04 13.16
CA PRO A 113 18.54 -11.76 13.06
C PRO A 113 18.98 -11.45 11.63
N HIS A 114 18.31 -12.08 10.65
CA HIS A 114 18.58 -11.83 9.25
C HIS A 114 18.33 -10.37 8.85
N ILE A 115 17.25 -9.75 9.34
CA ILE A 115 16.94 -8.34 9.02
C ILE A 115 18.06 -7.42 9.51
N PHE A 116 18.51 -7.61 10.75
CA PHE A 116 19.58 -6.82 11.38
C PHE A 116 20.97 -7.12 10.81
N SER A 117 21.18 -8.27 10.17
CA SER A 117 22.43 -8.59 9.48
C SER A 117 22.57 -7.92 8.11
N ILE A 118 21.44 -7.57 7.47
CA ILE A 118 21.40 -7.02 6.11
C ILE A 118 21.22 -5.51 6.10
N ILE A 119 20.36 -4.99 7.00
CA ILE A 119 20.10 -3.55 7.14
C ILE A 119 21.05 -2.99 8.22
N PRO A 120 21.96 -2.05 7.87
CA PRO A 120 22.85 -1.43 8.84
C PRO A 120 22.10 -0.45 9.75
N GLN A 121 22.73 -0.07 10.86
CA GLN A 121 22.23 0.98 11.74
C GLN A 121 22.60 2.39 11.28
N GLU A 122 23.71 2.50 10.54
CA GLU A 122 24.19 3.76 9.99
C GLU A 122 23.95 3.83 8.49
N PHE A 123 23.46 4.98 8.04
CA PHE A 123 23.12 5.24 6.66
C PHE A 123 23.96 6.38 6.07
N LEU A 124 24.07 6.37 4.74
CA LEU A 124 24.81 7.35 3.96
C LEU A 124 24.17 8.74 4.09
N GLN A 125 24.96 9.74 4.46
CA GLN A 125 24.47 11.10 4.74
C GLN A 125 24.07 11.91 3.50
N PHE A 126 24.50 11.51 2.30
CA PHE A 126 24.18 12.24 1.07
C PHE A 126 22.74 12.06 0.59
N SER A 127 21.99 11.14 1.20
CA SER A 127 20.60 10.83 0.82
C SER A 127 19.67 11.05 2.00
N ARG A 128 18.51 11.65 1.74
CA ARG A 128 17.41 11.69 2.72
C ARG A 128 16.88 10.30 3.04
N ASN A 129 16.89 9.40 2.06
CA ASN A 129 16.49 8.02 2.23
C ASN A 129 17.60 7.25 2.98
N PRO A 130 17.24 6.32 3.89
CA PRO A 130 18.21 5.46 4.53
C PRO A 130 18.85 4.53 3.49
N CYS A 131 20.06 4.86 3.03
CA CYS A 131 20.77 4.11 1.99
C CYS A 131 22.14 3.61 2.47
N TRP A 132 22.59 2.49 1.93
CA TRP A 132 23.91 1.91 2.19
C TRP A 132 24.42 1.14 0.97
N TYR A 133 25.74 0.95 0.90
CA TYR A 133 26.33 0.07 -0.11
C TYR A 133 26.30 -1.38 0.39
N GLN A 134 25.75 -2.26 -0.44
CA GLN A 134 25.78 -3.70 -0.22
C GLN A 134 26.71 -4.34 -1.24
N GLU A 135 27.69 -5.12 -0.77
CA GLU A 135 28.55 -5.92 -1.64
C GLU A 135 27.71 -6.93 -2.43
N TYR A 136 27.93 -6.96 -3.74
CA TYR A 136 27.29 -7.89 -4.65
C TYR A 136 28.30 -8.92 -5.14
N LYS A 137 28.15 -10.15 -4.63
CA LYS A 137 29.03 -11.29 -4.91
C LYS A 137 28.51 -12.21 -6.03
N GLY A 138 27.40 -11.84 -6.66
CA GLY A 138 26.72 -12.69 -7.63
C GLY A 138 27.28 -12.54 -9.05
N GLU A 139 27.34 -13.63 -9.79
CA GLU A 139 27.57 -13.61 -11.25
C GLU A 139 26.26 -13.74 -12.05
N ARG A 140 25.11 -13.89 -11.37
CA ARG A 140 23.80 -14.21 -11.98
C ARG A 140 22.76 -13.12 -11.72
N ASP A 141 21.75 -13.06 -12.59
CA ASP A 141 20.60 -12.15 -12.47
C ASP A 141 20.01 -12.15 -11.05
N PRO A 142 20.14 -11.04 -10.28
CA PRO A 142 19.68 -10.97 -8.90
C PRO A 142 18.16 -11.05 -8.77
N TYR A 143 17.42 -10.85 -9.86
CA TYR A 143 15.96 -10.82 -9.86
C TYR A 143 15.29 -12.11 -10.31
N SER A 144 16.06 -13.05 -10.86
CA SER A 144 15.56 -14.28 -11.47
C SER A 144 14.64 -15.08 -10.55
N ASN A 145 14.95 -15.10 -9.25
CA ASN A 145 14.21 -15.83 -8.22
C ASN A 145 13.40 -14.90 -7.30
N ASN A 146 13.14 -13.66 -7.71
CA ASN A 146 12.40 -12.72 -6.87
C ASN A 146 10.93 -13.16 -6.74
N ALA A 147 10.48 -13.37 -5.49
CA ALA A 147 9.16 -13.91 -5.19
C ALA A 147 8.01 -13.04 -5.72
N TYR A 148 8.19 -11.71 -5.83
CA TYR A 148 7.19 -10.83 -6.42
C TYR A 148 7.02 -11.06 -7.92
N LEU A 149 8.12 -11.24 -8.64
CA LEU A 149 8.13 -11.55 -10.06
C LEU A 149 7.46 -12.91 -10.33
N LEU A 150 7.79 -13.92 -9.53
CA LEU A 150 7.22 -15.26 -9.64
C LEU A 150 5.73 -15.28 -9.28
N TYR A 151 5.31 -14.45 -8.33
CA TYR A 151 3.92 -14.38 -7.88
C TYR A 151 2.97 -13.78 -8.91
N ALA A 152 3.37 -12.69 -9.60
CA ALA A 152 2.48 -12.00 -10.53
C ALA A 152 3.18 -11.56 -11.82
N LYS A 153 2.77 -12.15 -12.94
CA LYS A 153 3.31 -11.88 -14.29
C LYS A 153 3.24 -10.40 -14.69
N ARG A 154 2.30 -9.63 -14.14
CA ARG A 154 2.17 -8.18 -14.40
C ARG A 154 3.43 -7.38 -14.04
N PHE A 155 4.30 -7.91 -13.19
CA PHE A 155 5.54 -7.25 -12.79
C PHE A 155 6.74 -7.58 -13.70
N ARG A 156 6.57 -8.42 -14.73
CA ARG A 156 7.70 -8.81 -15.61
C ARG A 156 8.42 -7.61 -16.22
N THR A 157 7.68 -6.65 -16.75
CA THR A 157 8.27 -5.48 -17.42
C THR A 157 9.15 -4.66 -16.48
N ILE A 158 8.70 -4.38 -15.24
CA ILE A 158 9.49 -3.59 -14.28
C ILE A 158 10.74 -4.35 -13.80
N PHE A 159 10.64 -5.68 -13.67
CA PHE A 159 11.79 -6.52 -13.34
C PHE A 159 12.79 -6.66 -14.50
N GLU A 160 12.32 -6.68 -15.74
CA GLU A 160 13.17 -6.62 -16.93
C GLU A 160 13.93 -5.29 -17.01
N GLU A 161 13.28 -4.17 -16.71
CA GLU A 161 13.94 -2.86 -16.62
C GLU A 161 15.04 -2.85 -15.55
N MET A 162 14.70 -3.31 -14.34
CA MET A 162 15.67 -3.45 -13.24
C MET A 162 16.88 -4.32 -13.62
N ARG A 163 16.63 -5.43 -14.33
CA ARG A 163 17.67 -6.35 -14.80
C ARG A 163 18.60 -5.68 -15.82
N GLN A 164 18.05 -4.97 -16.80
CA GLN A 164 18.82 -4.33 -17.86
C GLN A 164 19.75 -3.23 -17.32
N SER A 165 19.35 -2.52 -16.27
CA SER A 165 20.17 -1.48 -15.65
C SER A 165 21.13 -1.99 -14.56
N PHE A 166 21.00 -3.25 -14.11
CA PHE A 166 21.72 -3.81 -12.96
C PHE A 166 23.23 -3.64 -13.01
N TRP A 167 23.85 -4.12 -14.09
CA TRP A 167 25.30 -4.10 -14.20
C TRP A 167 25.87 -2.68 -14.32
N LYS A 168 25.10 -1.75 -14.90
CA LYS A 168 25.52 -0.36 -15.11
C LYS A 168 25.57 0.46 -13.81
N ARG A 169 24.91 0.00 -12.74
CA ARG A 169 24.83 0.72 -11.47
C ARG A 169 25.71 0.16 -10.36
N LEU A 170 26.37 -0.99 -10.59
CA LEU A 170 27.36 -1.50 -9.65
C LEU A 170 28.58 -0.57 -9.61
N GLN A 171 28.99 -0.20 -8.40
CA GLN A 171 30.25 0.51 -8.17
C GLN A 171 31.37 -0.51 -7.98
N ALA A 172 32.43 -0.38 -8.78
CA ALA A 172 33.63 -1.18 -8.63
C ALA A 172 34.61 -0.46 -7.69
N ILE A 173 34.91 -1.06 -6.54
CA ILE A 173 35.83 -0.52 -5.53
C ILE A 173 36.75 -1.65 -5.09
N GLY A 174 38.06 -1.50 -5.31
CA GLY A 174 39.05 -2.47 -4.84
C GLY A 174 38.87 -3.90 -5.37
N GLY A 175 38.34 -4.05 -6.58
CA GLY A 175 38.04 -5.38 -7.17
C GLY A 175 36.71 -6.00 -6.75
N HIS A 176 35.94 -5.33 -5.87
CA HIS A 176 34.61 -5.75 -5.46
C HIS A 176 33.53 -4.88 -6.11
N HIS A 177 32.34 -5.46 -6.28
CA HIS A 177 31.16 -4.75 -6.78
C HIS A 177 30.18 -4.44 -5.66
N TYR A 178 29.67 -3.20 -5.64
CA TYR A 178 28.70 -2.75 -4.66
C TYR A 178 27.45 -2.19 -5.35
N ARG A 179 26.28 -2.51 -4.81
CA ARG A 179 25.02 -1.86 -5.20
C ARG A 179 24.55 -0.93 -4.09
N LEU A 180 23.98 0.21 -4.45
CA LEU A 180 23.28 1.06 -3.49
C LEU A 180 21.93 0.41 -3.15
N ARG A 181 21.68 0.19 -1.86
CA ARG A 181 20.37 -0.19 -1.32
C ARG A 181 19.78 0.99 -0.57
N CYS A 182 18.47 1.14 -0.63
CA CYS A 182 17.75 2.17 0.09
C CYS A 182 16.46 1.62 0.69
N LEU A 183 16.11 2.10 1.87
CA LEU A 183 14.79 1.92 2.47
C LEU A 183 13.89 3.13 2.15
N PRO A 184 12.57 2.98 2.29
CA PRO A 184 11.64 4.10 2.16
C PRO A 184 11.96 5.23 3.15
N TYR A 185 11.90 6.48 2.70
CA TYR A 185 11.87 7.66 3.55
C TYR A 185 10.54 7.78 4.31
N PHE A 186 9.45 7.40 3.65
CA PHE A 186 8.11 7.46 4.22
C PHE A 186 7.25 6.25 3.84
N TYR A 187 6.21 6.01 4.63
CA TYR A 187 5.26 4.92 4.46
C TYR A 187 3.83 5.45 4.50
N ILE A 188 3.03 5.12 3.49
CA ILE A 188 1.57 5.26 3.53
C ILE A 188 1.01 3.96 4.13
N ILE A 189 0.87 3.95 5.45
CA ILE A 189 0.63 2.71 6.21
C ILE A 189 -0.84 2.34 6.36
N GLY A 190 -1.76 3.25 6.01
CA GLY A 190 -3.18 3.02 6.18
C GLY A 190 -4.04 4.28 6.04
N GLN A 191 -5.34 4.18 6.24
CA GLN A 191 -6.11 2.93 6.37
C GLN A 191 -6.71 2.52 5.02
N PRO A 192 -6.99 1.22 4.79
CA PRO A 192 -7.69 0.79 3.59
C PRO A 192 -9.05 1.51 3.50
N LYS A 193 -9.54 1.70 2.28
CA LYS A 193 -10.82 2.38 1.99
C LYS A 193 -10.89 3.86 2.40
N CYS A 194 -9.76 4.46 2.78
CA CYS A 194 -9.64 5.89 3.11
C CYS A 194 -9.00 6.72 1.98
N GLY A 195 -8.85 6.17 0.77
CA GLY A 195 -8.29 6.91 -0.38
C GLY A 195 -6.77 6.82 -0.54
N THR A 196 -6.09 5.88 0.12
CA THR A 196 -4.63 5.69 0.03
C THR A 196 -4.11 5.49 -1.40
N THR A 197 -4.89 4.85 -2.27
CA THR A 197 -4.55 4.70 -3.69
C THR A 197 -4.61 6.03 -4.45
N ASP A 198 -5.57 6.90 -4.14
CA ASP A 198 -5.65 8.24 -4.74
C ASP A 198 -4.45 9.09 -4.32
N LEU A 199 -4.14 9.12 -3.01
CA LEU A 199 -2.95 9.79 -2.50
C LEU A 199 -1.66 9.25 -3.14
N TYR A 200 -1.49 7.93 -3.19
CA TYR A 200 -0.35 7.29 -3.86
C TYR A 200 -0.22 7.77 -5.31
N ASN A 201 -1.30 7.75 -6.08
CA ASN A 201 -1.28 8.15 -7.49
C ASN A 201 -0.93 9.65 -7.66
N ARG A 202 -1.41 10.52 -6.76
CA ARG A 202 -1.07 11.95 -6.78
C ARG A 202 0.40 12.18 -6.44
N LEU A 203 0.91 11.51 -5.41
CA LEU A 203 2.32 11.61 -5.02
C LEU A 203 3.26 11.05 -6.09
N LEU A 204 2.84 10.02 -6.83
CA LEU A 204 3.60 9.44 -7.93
C LEU A 204 3.91 10.45 -9.05
N VAL A 205 3.09 11.50 -9.21
CA VAL A 205 3.30 12.56 -10.22
C VAL A 205 4.35 13.58 -9.76
N HIS A 206 4.69 13.64 -8.47
CA HIS A 206 5.65 14.62 -7.96
C HIS A 206 7.08 14.25 -8.41
N PRO A 207 7.84 15.19 -9.04
CA PRO A 207 9.13 14.88 -9.66
C PRO A 207 10.17 14.36 -8.66
N SER A 208 10.11 14.80 -7.40
CA SER A 208 11.02 14.38 -6.33
C SER A 208 10.51 13.19 -5.49
N VAL A 209 9.43 12.52 -5.89
CA VAL A 209 8.90 11.35 -5.16
C VAL A 209 9.00 10.12 -6.05
N ARG A 210 9.56 9.05 -5.49
CA ARG A 210 9.56 7.70 -6.07
C ARG A 210 8.90 6.75 -5.11
N PHE A 211 8.48 5.60 -5.61
CA PHE A 211 7.95 4.51 -4.79
C PHE A 211 8.70 3.22 -5.09
N SER A 212 8.44 2.18 -4.29
CA SER A 212 8.78 0.82 -4.70
C SER A 212 8.24 0.49 -6.09
N ALA A 213 8.97 -0.36 -6.82
CA ALA A 213 8.64 -0.86 -8.16
C ALA A 213 7.22 -1.46 -8.25
N ILE A 214 6.65 -1.87 -7.12
CA ILE A 214 5.27 -2.31 -6.98
C ILE A 214 4.59 -1.52 -5.85
N LYS A 215 3.33 -1.14 -6.04
CA LYS A 215 2.47 -0.65 -4.95
C LYS A 215 2.06 -1.80 -4.04
N GLU A 216 1.97 -1.54 -2.74
CA GLU A 216 1.57 -2.50 -1.71
C GLU A 216 2.40 -3.81 -1.74
N PRO A 217 3.74 -3.73 -1.57
CA PRO A 217 4.57 -4.92 -1.43
C PRO A 217 4.11 -5.83 -0.29
N GLN A 218 3.50 -5.28 0.78
CA GLN A 218 2.97 -6.03 1.92
C GLN A 218 4.03 -6.92 2.59
N TRP A 219 5.31 -6.56 2.43
CA TRP A 219 6.42 -7.33 3.00
C TRP A 219 6.35 -7.35 4.51
N TRP A 220 6.31 -6.16 5.13
CA TRP A 220 6.20 -5.96 6.57
C TRP A 220 5.02 -6.70 7.25
N THR A 221 4.02 -7.12 6.48
CA THR A 221 2.81 -7.81 6.97
C THR A 221 2.78 -9.26 6.45
N ARG A 222 1.96 -9.53 5.43
CA ARG A 222 1.62 -10.90 4.98
C ARG A 222 2.74 -11.60 4.21
N LYS A 223 3.48 -10.87 3.36
CA LYS A 223 4.43 -11.51 2.44
C LYS A 223 5.70 -11.99 3.15
N ARG A 224 6.16 -11.30 4.21
CA ARG A 224 7.30 -11.76 5.03
C ARG A 224 7.05 -13.15 5.63
N VAL A 225 5.82 -13.43 6.07
CA VAL A 225 5.44 -14.73 6.63
C VAL A 225 4.93 -15.73 5.59
N GLY A 226 4.83 -15.33 4.32
CA GLY A 226 4.38 -16.21 3.23
C GLY A 226 2.87 -16.36 3.09
N ILE A 227 2.07 -15.45 3.65
CA ILE A 227 0.63 -15.38 3.45
C ILE A 227 0.36 -14.65 2.12
N LEU A 228 -0.25 -15.33 1.16
CA LEU A 228 -0.49 -14.77 -0.17
C LEU A 228 -1.79 -13.99 -0.26
N ARG A 229 -2.85 -14.46 0.39
CA ARG A 229 -4.13 -13.80 0.56
C ARG A 229 -4.57 -13.86 2.02
N GLN A 230 -5.40 -12.92 2.43
CA GLN A 230 -5.94 -12.89 3.80
C GLN A 230 -6.68 -14.19 4.11
N LYS A 231 -6.52 -14.70 5.33
CA LYS A 231 -7.07 -15.99 5.82
C LYS A 231 -6.49 -17.26 5.16
N GLU A 232 -5.49 -17.16 4.27
CA GLU A 232 -4.75 -18.33 3.79
C GLU A 232 -3.64 -18.73 4.78
N THR A 233 -3.29 -20.01 4.80
CA THR A 233 -2.14 -20.50 5.54
C THR A 233 -0.83 -20.01 4.89
N PRO A 234 0.22 -19.77 5.71
CA PRO A 234 1.56 -19.50 5.20
C PRO A 234 2.04 -20.56 4.19
N LYS A 235 2.57 -20.09 3.06
CA LYS A 235 3.28 -20.92 2.08
C LYS A 235 4.78 -20.62 2.15
N SER A 236 5.35 -20.03 1.10
CA SER A 236 6.73 -19.59 1.08
C SER A 236 6.86 -18.12 1.48
N ARG A 237 7.75 -17.85 2.44
CA ARG A 237 8.12 -16.50 2.87
C ARG A 237 8.77 -15.73 1.71
N PHE A 238 8.59 -14.42 1.69
CA PHE A 238 9.30 -13.54 0.77
C PHE A 238 10.57 -13.04 1.48
N PRO A 239 11.78 -13.45 1.02
CA PRO A 239 13.04 -12.96 1.55
C PRO A 239 13.12 -11.42 1.62
N LEU A 240 13.88 -10.90 2.58
CA LEU A 240 14.12 -9.46 2.73
C LEU A 240 14.73 -8.87 1.46
N GLU A 241 15.65 -9.58 0.83
CA GLU A 241 16.33 -9.19 -0.41
C GLU A 241 15.32 -8.89 -1.51
N ASN A 242 14.28 -9.73 -1.62
CA ASN A 242 13.24 -9.56 -2.63
C ASN A 242 12.43 -8.29 -2.41
N TYR A 243 12.28 -7.84 -1.16
CA TYR A 243 11.65 -6.56 -0.82
C TYR A 243 12.60 -5.39 -1.09
N LEU A 244 13.87 -5.49 -0.69
CA LEU A 244 14.89 -4.47 -0.97
C LEU A 244 15.08 -4.23 -2.47
N ASP A 245 15.00 -5.28 -3.29
CA ASP A 245 15.06 -5.20 -4.75
C ASP A 245 14.01 -4.26 -5.35
N LEU A 246 12.84 -4.11 -4.71
CA LEU A 246 11.78 -3.24 -5.22
C LEU A 246 12.17 -1.76 -5.20
N PHE A 247 13.23 -1.38 -4.51
CA PHE A 247 13.70 0.01 -4.43
C PHE A 247 14.89 0.30 -5.35
N ASP A 248 15.38 -0.68 -6.10
CA ASP A 248 16.62 -0.54 -6.88
C ASP A 248 16.54 0.52 -7.97
N LEU A 249 15.38 0.72 -8.61
CA LEU A 249 15.22 1.79 -9.61
C LEU A 249 15.36 3.19 -8.98
N ALA A 250 14.73 3.40 -7.82
CA ALA A 250 14.82 4.67 -7.13
C ALA A 250 16.22 4.89 -6.53
N ALA A 251 16.84 3.83 -5.99
CA ALA A 251 18.23 3.88 -5.54
C ALA A 251 19.19 4.23 -6.68
N GLN A 252 18.97 3.69 -7.88
CA GLN A 252 19.75 4.02 -9.07
C GLN A 252 19.66 5.51 -9.42
N GLU A 253 18.47 6.10 -9.37
CA GLU A 253 18.28 7.52 -9.63
C GLU A 253 19.04 8.39 -8.62
N ILE A 254 18.94 8.05 -7.32
CA ILE A 254 19.69 8.73 -6.25
C ILE A 254 21.20 8.62 -6.49
N GLN A 255 21.70 7.43 -6.85
CA GLN A 255 23.11 7.22 -7.13
C GLN A 255 23.60 8.02 -8.35
N GLY A 256 22.78 8.10 -9.40
CA GLY A 256 23.07 8.87 -10.61
C GLY A 256 23.22 10.35 -10.32
N LEU A 257 22.23 10.94 -9.63
CA LEU A 257 22.24 12.35 -9.23
C LEU A 257 23.43 12.68 -8.33
N HIS A 258 23.73 11.83 -7.33
CA HIS A 258 24.90 12.01 -6.47
C HIS A 258 26.22 12.01 -7.25
N SER A 259 26.34 11.11 -8.23
CA SER A 259 27.52 11.03 -9.10
C SER A 259 27.67 12.26 -9.99
N GLU A 260 26.56 12.85 -10.45
CA GLU A 260 26.56 14.10 -11.21
C GLU A 260 26.95 15.30 -10.34
N MET A 261 26.43 15.40 -9.12
CA MET A 261 26.79 16.45 -8.17
C MET A 261 28.29 16.46 -7.89
N LYS A 262 28.86 15.28 -7.61
CA LYS A 262 30.31 15.14 -7.39
C LYS A 262 31.17 15.62 -8.55
N ARG A 263 30.66 15.58 -9.79
CA ARG A 263 31.39 16.03 -10.98
C ARG A 263 31.29 17.53 -11.24
N LYS A 264 30.19 18.17 -10.83
CA LYS A 264 29.89 19.56 -11.21
C LYS A 264 30.34 20.61 -10.19
N GLU A 265 30.81 20.21 -9.00
CA GLU A 265 31.22 21.13 -7.90
C GLU A 265 30.20 22.26 -7.61
N ASP A 266 28.92 22.05 -7.99
CA ASP A 266 27.87 23.07 -7.90
C ASP A 266 26.52 22.43 -7.57
N GLY A 267 25.78 23.10 -6.69
CA GLY A 267 24.35 22.93 -6.46
C GLY A 267 23.91 21.77 -5.55
N ASN A 268 23.09 22.12 -4.56
CA ASN A 268 22.28 21.19 -3.79
C ASN A 268 21.18 20.59 -4.70
N ILE A 269 21.47 19.48 -5.40
CA ILE A 269 20.44 18.76 -6.16
C ILE A 269 19.62 17.94 -5.15
N ASP A 270 18.34 18.26 -5.06
CA ASP A 270 17.41 17.54 -4.20
C ASP A 270 17.20 16.11 -4.73
N SER A 271 17.84 15.13 -4.08
CA SER A 271 17.63 13.70 -4.38
C SER A 271 16.17 13.33 -4.10
N PRO A 272 15.54 12.47 -4.93
CA PRO A 272 14.16 12.06 -4.69
C PRO A 272 14.01 11.30 -3.37
N ILE A 273 12.83 11.38 -2.76
CA ILE A 273 12.45 10.57 -1.61
C ILE A 273 11.63 9.35 -2.06
N ILE A 274 11.83 8.23 -1.37
CA ILE A 274 11.23 6.94 -1.68
C ILE A 274 10.08 6.69 -0.71
N GLY A 275 8.91 6.37 -1.25
CA GLY A 275 7.74 5.94 -0.51
C GLY A 275 7.50 4.43 -0.60
N GLU A 276 6.85 3.89 0.42
CA GLU A 276 6.17 2.58 0.41
C GLU A 276 4.69 2.82 0.76
N ALA A 277 3.77 2.00 0.25
CA ALA A 277 2.34 2.30 0.33
C ALA A 277 1.45 1.10 0.64
N SER A 278 1.88 0.25 1.57
CA SER A 278 1.10 -0.85 2.13
C SER A 278 0.14 -0.34 3.20
N ALA A 279 -1.11 -0.11 2.80
CA ALA A 279 -2.19 0.25 3.72
C ALA A 279 -2.48 -0.81 4.80
N SER A 280 -1.93 -2.02 4.67
CA SER A 280 -2.00 -3.06 5.70
C SER A 280 -0.98 -2.87 6.82
N THR A 281 0.08 -2.09 6.62
CA THR A 281 1.19 -1.95 7.57
C THR A 281 0.74 -1.44 8.94
N MET A 282 -0.29 -0.58 8.98
CA MET A 282 -0.80 -0.01 10.23
C MET A 282 -1.55 -1.02 11.11
N TRP A 283 -2.14 -2.08 10.53
CA TRP A 283 -3.10 -2.91 11.26
C TRP A 283 -2.84 -4.41 11.18
N ASP A 284 -2.25 -4.89 10.10
CA ASP A 284 -2.15 -6.32 9.83
C ASP A 284 -0.97 -6.95 10.56
N ASN A 285 -1.25 -7.29 11.81
CA ASN A 285 -0.35 -8.00 12.70
C ASN A 285 -0.88 -9.42 13.00
N ASP A 286 -1.93 -9.87 12.31
CA ASP A 286 -2.67 -11.11 12.64
C ASP A 286 -1.86 -12.39 12.36
N ALA A 287 -0.79 -12.25 11.56
CA ALA A 287 0.14 -13.33 11.27
C ALA A 287 1.00 -13.76 12.47
N TRP A 288 1.00 -12.99 13.56
CA TRP A 288 1.87 -13.21 14.71
C TRP A 288 1.82 -14.65 15.25
N ILE A 289 0.65 -15.28 15.26
CA ILE A 289 0.47 -16.68 15.69
C ILE A 289 1.28 -17.70 14.88
N TYR A 290 1.70 -17.37 13.65
CA TYR A 290 2.51 -18.23 12.78
C TYR A 290 4.01 -17.91 12.88
N ILE A 291 4.36 -16.83 13.58
CA ILE A 291 5.75 -16.39 13.77
C ILE A 291 6.22 -16.67 15.20
N TYR A 292 5.31 -16.61 16.17
CA TYR A 292 5.59 -16.86 17.58
C TYR A 292 4.97 -18.19 18.01
N ASP A 293 5.80 -19.22 18.13
CA ASP A 293 5.36 -20.49 18.70
C ASP A 293 5.08 -20.34 20.19
N ASN A 294 3.98 -20.93 20.65
CA ASN A 294 3.73 -21.22 22.06
C ASN A 294 3.72 -19.99 23.00
N VAL A 295 3.15 -18.87 22.56
CA VAL A 295 2.96 -17.71 23.44
C VAL A 295 1.73 -17.95 24.32
N THR A 296 1.93 -18.00 25.63
CA THR A 296 0.86 -18.00 26.64
C THR A 296 0.09 -16.68 26.71
N ASN A 297 0.62 -15.64 26.05
CA ASN A 297 0.04 -14.32 26.02
C ASN A 297 -0.98 -14.22 24.89
N THR A 298 -2.12 -13.62 25.19
CA THR A 298 -3.23 -13.41 24.24
C THR A 298 -2.95 -12.27 23.25
N GLU A 299 -1.71 -11.81 23.11
CA GLU A 299 -1.30 -10.71 22.23
C GLU A 299 0.12 -10.91 21.65
N PRO A 300 0.42 -10.31 20.48
CA PRO A 300 1.74 -10.40 19.84
C PRO A 300 2.84 -9.73 20.68
N PRO A 301 3.98 -10.41 20.93
CA PRO A 301 5.11 -9.83 21.66
C PRO A 301 5.78 -8.70 20.87
N HIS A 302 5.85 -8.77 19.54
CA HIS A 302 6.34 -7.70 18.66
C HIS A 302 5.32 -7.39 17.56
N LEU A 303 5.15 -6.10 17.24
CA LEU A 303 4.40 -5.65 16.08
C LEU A 303 5.34 -5.28 14.94
N THR A 304 4.80 -5.25 13.73
CA THR A 304 5.52 -4.77 12.55
C THR A 304 6.15 -3.40 12.74
N LEU A 305 5.48 -2.48 13.43
CA LEU A 305 5.98 -1.13 13.66
C LEU A 305 7.19 -1.08 14.60
N ASP A 306 7.34 -2.04 15.52
CA ASP A 306 8.52 -2.09 16.39
C ASP A 306 9.79 -2.31 15.57
N PHE A 307 9.74 -3.19 14.56
CA PHE A 307 10.86 -3.41 13.65
C PHE A 307 11.17 -2.18 12.81
N ILE A 308 10.15 -1.51 12.25
CA ILE A 308 10.37 -0.30 11.44
C ILE A 308 10.99 0.82 12.30
N HIS A 309 10.50 1.01 13.52
CA HIS A 309 11.02 2.04 14.42
C HIS A 309 12.50 1.84 14.75
N VAL A 310 12.91 0.61 15.06
CA VAL A 310 14.32 0.32 15.39
C VAL A 310 15.23 0.43 14.18
N LEU A 311 14.79 -0.02 13.00
CA LEU A 311 15.61 0.02 11.78
C LEU A 311 15.65 1.43 11.15
N GLN A 312 14.57 2.20 11.31
CA GLN A 312 14.39 3.51 10.70
C GLN A 312 13.68 4.46 11.69
N PRO A 313 14.39 4.93 12.74
CA PRO A 313 13.79 5.77 13.79
C PRO A 313 13.23 7.10 13.26
N ASN A 314 13.75 7.55 12.11
CA ASN A 314 13.32 8.78 11.45
C ASN A 314 12.27 8.57 10.35
N ALA A 315 11.75 7.34 10.18
CA ALA A 315 10.73 7.04 9.17
C ALA A 315 9.49 7.93 9.35
N LYS A 316 8.96 8.43 8.23
CA LYS A 316 7.71 9.22 8.25
C LYS A 316 6.52 8.34 7.93
N PHE A 317 5.47 8.43 8.73
CA PHE A 317 4.23 7.68 8.51
C PHE A 317 3.12 8.62 8.06
N ILE A 318 2.44 8.25 6.97
CA ILE A 318 1.25 8.93 6.48
C ILE A 318 0.07 7.99 6.71
N VAL A 319 -0.95 8.52 7.37
CA VAL A 319 -2.22 7.81 7.63
C VAL A 319 -3.36 8.64 7.07
N MET A 320 -4.20 8.00 6.28
CA MET A 320 -5.49 8.53 5.85
C MET A 320 -6.59 7.88 6.68
N LEU A 321 -7.38 8.70 7.36
CA LEU A 321 -8.54 8.27 8.11
C LEU A 321 -9.81 8.75 7.41
N ARG A 322 -10.89 8.00 7.62
CA ARG A 322 -12.25 8.28 7.15
C ARG A 322 -13.19 8.01 8.30
N ASP A 323 -14.39 8.60 8.28
CA ASP A 323 -15.47 8.19 9.16
C ASP A 323 -15.55 6.64 9.23
N PRO A 324 -15.53 6.05 10.43
CA PRO A 324 -15.32 4.62 10.57
C PRO A 324 -16.50 3.78 10.07
N VAL A 325 -17.73 4.32 10.10
CA VAL A 325 -18.93 3.66 9.55
C VAL A 325 -18.87 3.68 8.03
N GLU A 326 -18.58 4.83 7.44
CA GLU A 326 -18.41 5.02 6.00
C GLU A 326 -17.26 4.18 5.42
N ARG A 327 -16.14 4.11 6.15
CA ARG A 327 -14.99 3.27 5.79
C ARG A 327 -15.38 1.79 5.83
N LEU A 328 -16.05 1.35 6.89
CA LEU A 328 -16.51 -0.04 7.03
C LEU A 328 -17.55 -0.40 5.97
N TYR A 329 -18.45 0.51 5.63
CA TYR A 329 -19.40 0.32 4.54
C TYR A 329 -18.69 0.20 3.19
N SER A 330 -17.66 1.02 2.94
CA SER A 330 -16.83 0.89 1.74
C SER A 330 -16.07 -0.44 1.69
N ASP A 331 -15.61 -0.95 2.84
CA ASP A 331 -14.98 -2.26 2.99
C ASP A 331 -15.96 -3.39 2.64
N TYR A 332 -17.16 -3.36 3.24
CA TYR A 332 -18.27 -4.24 2.93
C TYR A 332 -18.60 -4.27 1.43
N LEU A 333 -18.75 -3.11 0.81
CA LEU A 333 -19.01 -2.99 -0.62
C LEU A 333 -17.87 -3.54 -1.49
N TYR A 334 -16.64 -3.57 -0.99
CA TYR A 334 -15.49 -4.04 -1.75
C TYR A 334 -15.25 -5.55 -1.60
N PHE A 335 -15.29 -6.07 -0.37
CA PHE A 335 -14.92 -7.46 -0.07
C PHE A 335 -16.10 -8.44 -0.03
N SER A 336 -17.34 -7.99 0.20
CA SER A 336 -18.50 -8.88 0.19
C SER A 336 -18.82 -9.36 -1.23
N VAL A 337 -19.16 -10.64 -1.38
CA VAL A 337 -19.15 -11.34 -2.68
C VAL A 337 -20.53 -11.43 -3.34
N ALA A 338 -21.64 -11.31 -2.60
CA ALA A 338 -23.00 -11.33 -3.16
C ALA A 338 -24.04 -10.69 -2.22
N ASN A 339 -25.21 -10.31 -2.79
CA ASN A 339 -26.41 -9.83 -2.09
C ASN A 339 -26.19 -8.67 -1.11
N LYS A 340 -25.63 -7.56 -1.61
CA LYS A 340 -25.38 -6.37 -0.80
C LYS A 340 -26.65 -5.57 -0.56
N SER A 341 -26.98 -5.30 0.69
CA SER A 341 -28.07 -4.37 1.06
C SER A 341 -27.72 -3.60 2.33
N VAL A 342 -28.51 -2.59 2.66
CA VAL A 342 -28.34 -1.81 3.90
C VAL A 342 -28.65 -2.69 5.12
N GLU A 343 -29.64 -3.57 4.99
CA GLU A 343 -30.05 -4.54 6.00
C GLU A 343 -28.94 -5.57 6.26
N ASP A 344 -28.38 -6.20 5.21
CA ASP A 344 -27.28 -7.16 5.36
C ASP A 344 -26.02 -6.49 5.95
N PHE A 345 -25.74 -5.24 5.59
CA PHE A 345 -24.65 -4.49 6.23
C PHE A 345 -24.91 -4.29 7.72
N HIS A 346 -26.11 -3.82 8.09
CA HIS A 346 -26.50 -3.58 9.48
C HIS A 346 -26.41 -4.86 10.32
N ASP A 347 -26.98 -5.97 9.81
CA ASP A 347 -26.97 -7.27 10.49
C ASP A 347 -25.53 -7.74 10.76
N LYS A 348 -24.67 -7.65 9.74
CA LYS A 348 -23.25 -8.02 9.88
C LYS A 348 -22.47 -7.12 10.84
N VAL A 349 -22.78 -5.82 10.89
CA VAL A 349 -22.20 -4.90 11.88
C VAL A 349 -22.64 -5.31 13.28
N ASN A 350 -23.94 -5.55 13.49
CA ASN A 350 -24.50 -5.93 14.78
C ASN A 350 -23.89 -7.26 15.28
N ASP A 351 -23.84 -8.29 14.43
CA ASP A 351 -23.20 -9.57 14.73
C ASP A 351 -21.73 -9.39 15.11
N SER A 352 -20.99 -8.59 14.33
CA SER A 352 -19.57 -8.33 14.59
C SER A 352 -19.33 -7.62 15.92
N VAL A 353 -20.16 -6.63 16.25
CA VAL A 353 -20.09 -5.90 17.52
C VAL A 353 -20.42 -6.83 18.68
N GLN A 354 -21.50 -7.62 18.59
CA GLN A 354 -21.88 -8.57 19.64
C GLN A 354 -20.79 -9.62 19.89
N MET A 355 -20.19 -10.16 18.83
CA MET A 355 -19.07 -11.11 18.93
C MET A 355 -17.87 -10.47 19.64
N PHE A 356 -17.55 -9.22 19.32
CA PHE A 356 -16.43 -8.50 19.95
C PHE A 356 -16.73 -8.15 21.41
N GLU A 357 -17.92 -7.66 21.72
CA GLU A 357 -18.37 -7.38 23.10
C GLU A 357 -18.37 -8.65 23.95
N SER A 358 -18.80 -9.78 23.40
CA SER A 358 -18.73 -11.09 24.08
C SER A 358 -17.30 -11.45 24.46
N CYS A 359 -16.33 -11.18 23.58
CA CYS A 359 -14.92 -11.35 23.91
C CYS A 359 -14.50 -10.39 25.04
N LEU A 360 -14.87 -9.12 24.98
CA LEU A 360 -14.51 -8.11 25.99
C LEU A 360 -15.04 -8.44 27.39
N ARG A 361 -16.12 -9.22 27.51
CA ARG A 361 -16.64 -9.68 28.82
C ARG A 361 -15.72 -10.66 29.53
N THR A 362 -14.88 -11.39 28.79
CA THR A 362 -14.04 -12.47 29.33
C THR A 362 -12.55 -12.21 29.15
N SER A 363 -12.18 -11.27 28.29
CA SER A 363 -10.80 -11.03 27.88
C SER A 363 -10.49 -9.54 27.76
N PRO A 364 -9.24 -9.12 28.03
CA PRO A 364 -8.81 -7.75 27.77
C PRO A 364 -9.00 -7.33 26.30
N LEU A 365 -9.14 -6.02 26.07
CA LEU A 365 -9.27 -5.46 24.72
C LEU A 365 -8.21 -5.97 23.75
N ARG A 366 -6.94 -5.95 24.16
CA ARG A 366 -5.81 -6.39 23.31
C ARG A 366 -5.92 -7.86 22.94
N SER A 367 -6.35 -8.71 23.87
CA SER A 367 -6.62 -10.12 23.63
C SER A 367 -7.67 -10.32 22.54
N CYS A 368 -8.78 -9.59 22.60
CA CYS A 368 -9.83 -9.66 21.59
C CYS A 368 -9.38 -9.13 20.23
N VAL A 369 -8.61 -8.04 20.25
CA VAL A 369 -8.08 -7.40 19.05
C VAL A 369 -7.14 -8.32 18.27
N TYR A 370 -6.25 -9.02 18.96
CA TYR A 370 -5.25 -9.90 18.34
C TYR A 370 -5.69 -11.37 18.28
N ASN A 371 -6.94 -11.67 18.64
CA ASN A 371 -7.51 -13.00 18.51
C ASN A 371 -7.78 -13.33 17.03
N THR A 372 -6.88 -14.08 16.40
CA THR A 372 -6.97 -14.46 14.99
C THR A 372 -8.22 -15.31 14.70
N THR A 373 -8.64 -16.16 15.64
CA THR A 373 -9.87 -16.96 15.50
C THR A 373 -11.10 -16.06 15.43
N LEU A 374 -11.23 -15.11 16.36
CA LEU A 374 -12.32 -14.13 16.35
C LEU A 374 -12.27 -13.29 15.06
N ASN A 375 -11.11 -12.74 14.71
CA ASN A 375 -10.93 -11.93 13.49
C ASN A 375 -11.31 -12.68 12.20
N ASN A 376 -11.09 -13.99 12.15
CA ASN A 376 -11.47 -14.81 11.00
C ASN A 376 -12.97 -15.09 10.93
N LEU A 377 -13.64 -15.18 12.09
CA LEU A 377 -15.08 -15.43 12.21
C LEU A 377 -15.94 -14.17 12.01
N LEU A 378 -15.39 -12.98 12.25
CA LEU A 378 -16.14 -11.73 12.11
C LEU A 378 -16.72 -11.56 10.68
N PRO A 379 -18.04 -11.29 10.54
CA PRO A 379 -18.71 -11.14 9.24
C PRO A 379 -18.16 -10.04 8.34
N LEU A 380 -17.62 -8.96 8.92
CA LEU A 380 -16.96 -7.88 8.20
C LEU A 380 -15.49 -7.83 8.58
N LEU A 381 -14.64 -7.63 7.58
CA LEU A 381 -13.23 -7.38 7.82
C LEU A 381 -13.09 -6.03 8.52
N SER A 382 -12.21 -5.97 9.52
CA SER A 382 -11.83 -4.70 10.18
C SER A 382 -12.94 -4.07 11.03
N THR A 383 -13.89 -4.83 11.57
CA THR A 383 -14.89 -4.33 12.55
C THR A 383 -14.29 -3.92 13.88
N TRP A 384 -13.14 -4.50 14.26
CA TRP A 384 -12.32 -4.01 15.37
C TRP A 384 -11.82 -2.55 15.16
N GLU A 385 -11.89 -1.98 13.95
CA GLU A 385 -11.58 -0.56 13.72
C GLU A 385 -12.66 0.37 14.28
N LEU A 386 -13.91 -0.12 14.45
CA LEU A 386 -14.94 0.62 15.19
C LEU A 386 -14.57 0.78 16.67
N THR A 387 -13.70 -0.08 17.21
CA THR A 387 -13.21 -0.03 18.59
C THR A 387 -11.82 0.61 18.72
N SER A 388 -11.27 1.18 17.62
CA SER A 388 -10.01 1.95 17.58
C SER A 388 -8.74 1.20 18.06
N ALA A 389 -8.80 -0.11 18.28
CA ALA A 389 -7.85 -0.75 19.21
C ALA A 389 -6.53 -1.29 18.62
N LYS A 390 -6.40 -1.52 17.30
CA LYS A 390 -5.09 -1.86 16.70
C LYS A 390 -4.19 -0.66 16.41
N SER A 391 -4.72 0.56 16.50
CA SER A 391 -4.09 1.74 15.89
C SER A 391 -3.70 2.86 16.86
N VAL A 392 -4.35 2.97 18.02
CA VAL A 392 -4.35 4.22 18.79
C VAL A 392 -3.07 4.50 19.59
N LYS A 393 -2.19 3.51 19.86
CA LYS A 393 -1.02 3.76 20.74
C LYS A 393 0.33 4.02 20.04
N TYR A 394 0.41 3.96 18.71
CA TYR A 394 1.68 4.21 18.00
C TYR A 394 1.94 5.69 17.67
N PHE A 395 0.97 6.58 17.92
CA PHE A 395 1.08 8.01 17.56
C PHE A 395 1.37 8.94 18.75
N THR A 396 1.66 8.39 19.92
CA THR A 396 1.99 9.15 21.14
C THR A 396 3.34 8.76 21.75
N MET A 397 4.29 8.27 20.94
CA MET A 397 5.70 8.14 21.34
C MET A 397 6.59 9.04 20.50
#